data_AF-A0A945U493-F1
#
_entry.id   AF-A0A945U493-F1
#
_cell.length_a   1.000
_cell.length_b   1.000
_cell.length_c   1.000
_cell.angle_alpha   90.00
_cell.angle_beta   90.00
_cell.angle_gamma   90.00
#
_symmetry.space_group_name_H-M   'P 1'
#
loop_
_entity.id
_entity.type
_entity.pdbx_description
1 polymer ?
#
loop_
_entity_poly.entity_id
_entity_poly.type
_entity_poly.pdbx_seq_one_letter_code
_entity_poly.pdbx_strand_id
1 'polypeptide(L)'
;MSCNTNDTQEEVLIIPEEELIIPEFSFEINEISEHDLFHCCCDKEINNLVKLLSVKVSYINMNGESEMGELVVNEEIAAEVVDIFREIYQCRFPINKMIPIDFYNCNDDKSMEDNNTSCF
;
A
#
# COMPACT_ATOMS: atom_id res chain seq x y z
N MET A 1 29.95 37.23 46.65
CA MET A 1 30.30 36.08 45.80
C MET A 1 29.14 35.85 44.84
N SER A 2 29.38 36.05 43.55
CA SER A 2 28.45 35.71 42.48
C SER A 2 28.56 34.21 42.19
N CYS A 3 27.43 33.51 42.12
CA CYS A 3 27.34 32.22 41.44
C CYS A 3 26.15 32.31 40.49
N ASN A 4 26.43 32.69 39.25
CA ASN A 4 25.65 32.28 38.08
C ASN A 4 26.13 30.87 37.71
N THR A 5 25.22 29.93 37.51
CA THR A 5 25.39 28.84 36.55
C THR A 5 24.02 28.41 36.03
N ASN A 6 23.65 29.10 34.95
CA ASN A 6 23.06 28.57 33.72
C ASN A 6 21.75 27.80 33.84
N ASP A 7 20.68 28.54 33.54
CA ASP A 7 19.50 28.06 32.82
C ASP A 7 19.88 26.99 31.81
N THR A 8 19.42 25.76 32.04
CA THR A 8 19.36 24.77 30.96
C THR A 8 18.02 25.01 30.28
N GLN A 9 18.04 25.87 29.26
CA GLN A 9 16.94 25.94 28.32
C GLN A 9 16.89 24.58 27.62
N GLU A 10 15.85 23.80 27.90
CA GLU A 10 15.44 22.72 27.01
C GLU A 10 15.13 23.37 25.67
N GLU A 11 16.06 23.24 24.74
CA GLU A 11 15.87 23.59 23.36
C GLU A 11 14.86 22.59 22.80
N VAL A 12 13.58 22.95 22.92
CA VAL A 12 12.50 22.30 22.19
C VAL A 12 12.85 22.47 20.72
N LEU A 13 13.42 21.43 20.11
CA LEU A 13 13.56 21.32 18.68
C LEU A 13 12.15 21.41 18.10
N ILE A 14 11.78 22.61 17.67
CA ILE A 14 10.61 22.85 16.84
C ILE A 14 10.93 22.17 15.51
N ILE A 15 10.55 20.89 15.41
CA ILE A 15 10.51 20.19 14.14
C ILE A 15 9.46 20.96 13.34
N PRO A 16 9.80 21.57 12.19
CA PRO A 16 8.79 22.23 11.38
C PRO A 16 7.75 21.15 11.01
N GLU A 17 6.50 21.40 11.39
CA GLU A 17 5.36 20.66 10.87
C GLU A 17 5.27 20.96 9.37
N GLU A 18 6.10 20.30 8.57
CA GLU A 18 5.73 20.02 7.18
C GLU A 18 4.51 19.10 7.28
N GLU A 19 3.34 19.72 7.37
CA GLU A 19 2.07 19.04 7.25
C GLU A 19 2.05 18.44 5.84
N LEU A 20 2.42 17.16 5.75
CA LEU A 20 2.44 16.44 4.51
C LEU A 20 1.00 16.44 3.98
N ILE A 21 0.77 17.17 2.89
CA ILE A 21 -0.55 17.27 2.28
C ILE A 21 -0.84 15.91 1.63
N ILE A 22 -1.46 15.02 2.41
CA ILE A 22 -1.90 13.72 1.95
C ILE A 22 -3.15 13.95 1.08
N PRO A 23 -3.16 13.52 -0.19
CA PRO A 23 -4.32 13.66 -1.07
C PRO A 23 -5.53 12.88 -0.55
N GLU A 24 -6.71 13.13 -1.11
CA GLU A 24 -7.85 12.25 -0.85
C GLU A 24 -7.59 10.84 -1.40
N PHE A 25 -8.18 9.85 -0.74
CA PHE A 25 -8.12 8.46 -1.17
C PHE A 25 -8.60 8.32 -2.62
N SER A 26 -7.77 7.71 -3.46
CA SER A 26 -8.08 7.41 -4.86
C SER A 26 -8.03 5.90 -5.10
N PHE A 27 -8.84 5.44 -6.06
CA PHE A 27 -8.84 4.05 -6.48
C PHE A 27 -9.28 3.90 -7.94
N GLU A 28 -8.87 2.80 -8.55
CA GLU A 28 -9.27 2.38 -9.90
C GLU A 28 -9.53 0.87 -9.89
N ILE A 29 -10.59 0.43 -10.57
CA ILE A 29 -10.88 -0.99 -10.78
C ILE A 29 -10.85 -1.25 -12.28
N ASN A 30 -9.98 -2.17 -12.69
CA ASN A 30 -9.72 -2.49 -14.08
C ASN A 30 -9.96 -3.99 -14.33
N GLU A 31 -10.47 -4.31 -15.51
CA GLU A 31 -10.49 -5.70 -15.96
C GLU A 31 -9.06 -6.16 -16.26
N ILE A 32 -8.73 -7.37 -15.83
CA ILE A 32 -7.43 -7.98 -16.09
C ILE A 32 -7.50 -8.65 -17.46
N SER A 33 -6.64 -8.25 -18.39
CA SER A 33 -6.52 -8.95 -19.66
C SER A 33 -5.70 -10.24 -19.49
N GLU A 34 -5.91 -11.23 -20.37
CA GLU A 34 -5.11 -12.47 -20.39
C GLU A 34 -3.59 -12.22 -20.52
N HIS A 35 -3.20 -11.04 -21.00
CA HIS A 35 -1.81 -10.63 -21.14
C HIS A 35 -1.24 -9.99 -19.86
N ASP A 36 -2.09 -9.50 -18.96
CA ASP A 36 -1.67 -8.89 -17.69
C ASP A 36 -1.38 -9.93 -16.60
N LEU A 37 -1.88 -11.17 -16.75
CA LEU A 37 -1.59 -12.33 -15.88
C LEU A 37 -0.27 -13.04 -16.22
N PHE A 38 0.55 -12.42 -17.07
CA PHE A 38 1.65 -13.10 -17.75
C PHE A 38 2.99 -12.82 -17.09
N HIS A 39 3.18 -13.22 -15.83
CA HIS A 39 4.45 -13.82 -15.40
C HIS A 39 4.26 -14.74 -14.18
N CYS A 40 4.28 -16.04 -14.47
CA CYS A 40 4.79 -17.14 -13.62
C CYS A 40 3.81 -18.05 -12.86
N CYS A 41 2.50 -17.74 -12.71
CA CYS A 41 1.67 -18.54 -11.78
C CYS A 41 0.56 -19.41 -12.37
N CYS A 42 0.01 -19.13 -13.55
CA CYS A 42 -1.21 -19.83 -13.98
C CYS A 42 -1.00 -20.67 -15.24
N ASP A 43 -1.28 -21.97 -15.13
CA ASP A 43 -1.68 -22.79 -16.26
C ASP A 43 -2.86 -22.09 -16.96
N LYS A 44 -2.77 -21.96 -18.28
CA LYS A 44 -3.65 -21.15 -19.14
C LYS A 44 -5.09 -21.69 -19.28
N GLU A 45 -5.58 -22.42 -18.28
CA GLU A 45 -6.89 -23.07 -18.27
C GLU A 45 -7.80 -22.61 -17.11
N ILE A 46 -7.56 -21.44 -16.51
CA ILE A 46 -8.56 -20.78 -15.61
C ILE A 46 -9.38 -19.74 -16.40
N ASN A 47 -9.68 -20.03 -17.66
CA ASN A 47 -10.65 -19.24 -18.40
C ASN A 47 -12.03 -19.84 -18.12
N ASN A 48 -12.78 -19.21 -17.21
CA ASN A 48 -14.25 -19.19 -17.11
C ASN A 48 -14.91 -19.69 -15.80
N LEU A 49 -14.16 -19.88 -14.70
CA LEU A 49 -14.77 -20.21 -13.39
C LEU A 49 -14.86 -19.01 -12.43
N VAL A 50 -13.88 -18.10 -12.48
CA VAL A 50 -13.81 -16.93 -11.58
C VAL A 50 -13.28 -15.74 -12.36
N LYS A 51 -13.96 -14.59 -12.24
CA LYS A 51 -13.52 -13.32 -12.87
C LYS A 51 -12.69 -12.52 -11.86
N LEU A 52 -11.47 -12.16 -12.27
CA LEU A 52 -10.54 -11.37 -11.47
C LEU A 52 -10.45 -9.94 -12.02
N LEU A 53 -10.28 -8.98 -11.12
CA LEU A 53 -10.10 -7.56 -11.41
C LEU A 53 -8.81 -7.05 -10.75
N SER A 54 -8.17 -6.08 -11.40
CA SER A 54 -7.07 -5.31 -10.83
C SER A 54 -7.66 -4.11 -10.10
N VAL A 55 -7.35 -3.99 -8.82
CA VAL A 55 -7.76 -2.91 -7.94
C VAL A 55 -6.52 -2.10 -7.57
N LYS A 56 -6.46 -0.87 -8.05
CA LYS A 56 -5.43 0.09 -7.67
C LYS A 56 -5.99 1.00 -6.60
N VAL A 57 -5.26 1.17 -5.50
CA VAL A 57 -5.67 2.02 -4.37
C VAL A 57 -4.50 2.86 -3.89
N SER A 58 -4.80 4.07 -3.44
CA SER A 58 -3.83 4.86 -2.69
C SER A 58 -3.61 4.28 -1.29
N TYR A 59 -2.36 4.22 -0.82
CA TYR A 59 -1.99 3.83 0.54
C TYR A 59 -0.95 4.81 1.12
N ILE A 60 -0.76 4.79 2.44
CA ILE A 60 0.27 5.59 3.11
C ILE A 60 1.53 4.73 3.30
N ASN A 61 2.66 5.15 2.77
CA ASN A 61 3.92 4.43 2.89
C ASN A 61 4.57 4.62 4.29
N MET A 62 5.71 3.96 4.54
CA MET A 62 6.43 4.08 5.81
C MET A 62 6.98 5.49 6.09
N ASN A 63 7.08 6.35 5.07
CA ASN A 63 7.48 7.74 5.18
C ASN A 63 6.28 8.67 5.46
N GLY A 64 5.06 8.15 5.50
CA GLY A 64 3.83 8.93 5.67
C GLY A 64 3.27 9.51 4.37
N GLU A 65 3.87 9.18 3.22
CA GLU A 65 3.49 9.71 1.91
C GLU A 65 2.42 8.84 1.24
N SER A 66 1.56 9.45 0.42
CA SER A 66 0.59 8.70 -0.37
C SER A 66 1.22 8.11 -1.61
N GLU A 67 1.12 6.79 -1.77
CA GLU A 67 1.53 6.03 -2.96
C GLU A 67 0.36 5.24 -3.54
N MET A 68 0.52 4.69 -4.74
CA MET A 68 -0.46 3.80 -5.37
C MET A 68 0.04 2.36 -5.32
N GLY A 69 -0.81 1.46 -4.87
CA GLY A 69 -0.59 0.02 -4.90
C GLY A 69 -1.60 -0.69 -5.79
N GLU A 70 -1.31 -1.94 -6.16
CA GLU A 70 -2.16 -2.77 -7.02
C GLU A 70 -2.39 -4.15 -6.42
N LEU A 71 -3.65 -4.58 -6.43
CA LEU A 71 -4.12 -5.85 -5.91
C LEU A 71 -4.93 -6.57 -7.00
N VAL A 72 -4.78 -7.90 -7.08
CA VAL A 72 -5.65 -8.75 -7.90
C VAL A 72 -6.68 -9.38 -6.97
N VAL A 73 -7.95 -9.20 -7.29
CA VAL A 73 -9.07 -9.63 -6.44
C VAL A 73 -10.19 -10.26 -7.27
N ASN A 74 -11.05 -11.04 -6.64
CA ASN A 74 -12.29 -11.50 -7.25
C ASN A 74 -13.25 -10.32 -7.47
N GLU A 75 -13.91 -10.27 -8.64
CA GLU A 75 -14.90 -9.25 -9.00
C GLU A 75 -15.98 -9.04 -7.92
N GLU A 76 -16.45 -10.11 -7.28
CA GLU A 76 -17.51 -10.07 -6.27
C GLU A 76 -17.13 -9.28 -5.01
N ILE A 77 -15.84 -9.20 -4.68
CA ILE A 77 -15.34 -8.54 -3.46
C ILE A 77 -14.56 -7.25 -3.76
N ALA A 78 -14.37 -6.89 -5.03
CA ALA A 78 -13.50 -5.77 -5.42
C ALA A 78 -13.92 -4.44 -4.77
N ALA A 79 -15.23 -4.19 -4.67
CA ALA A 79 -15.75 -2.98 -4.02
C ALA A 79 -15.50 -2.99 -2.50
N GLU A 80 -15.67 -4.14 -1.83
CA GLU A 80 -15.44 -4.28 -0.40
C GLU A 80 -13.96 -4.07 -0.04
N VAL A 81 -13.05 -4.60 -0.88
CA VAL A 81 -11.61 -4.37 -0.73
C VAL A 81 -11.28 -2.88 -0.81
N VAL A 82 -11.84 -2.15 -1.78
CA VAL A 82 -11.63 -0.69 -1.88
C VAL A 82 -12.12 0.02 -0.61
N ASP A 83 -13.26 -0.37 -0.06
CA ASP A 83 -13.80 0.23 1.16
C ASP A 83 -12.89 -0.02 2.38
N ILE A 84 -12.36 -1.23 2.54
CA ILE A 84 -11.37 -1.56 3.58
C ILE A 84 -10.13 -0.67 3.44
N PHE A 85 -9.57 -0.57 2.23
CA PHE A 85 -8.38 0.25 2.00
C PHE A 85 -8.64 1.74 2.19
N ARG A 86 -9.86 2.21 1.93
CA ARG A 86 -10.25 3.59 2.24
C ARG A 86 -10.20 3.85 3.75
N GLU A 87 -10.73 2.94 4.57
CA GLU A 87 -10.68 3.08 6.03
C GLU A 87 -9.25 3.04 6.56
N ILE A 88 -8.42 2.13 6.06
CA ILE A 88 -6.99 2.03 6.39
C ILE A 88 -6.25 3.34 6.03
N TYR A 89 -6.52 3.89 4.83
CA TYR A 89 -5.94 5.16 4.38
C TYR A 89 -6.35 6.34 5.27
N GLN A 90 -7.63 6.42 5.63
CA GLN A 90 -8.15 7.46 6.53
C GLN A 90 -7.55 7.37 7.93
N CYS A 91 -7.25 6.16 8.40
CA CYS A 91 -6.52 5.95 9.66
C CYS A 91 -5.02 6.27 9.55
N ARG A 92 -4.50 6.57 8.35
CA ARG A 92 -3.08 6.75 8.06
C ARG A 92 -2.22 5.58 8.52
N PHE A 93 -2.76 4.36 8.41
CA PHE A 93 -2.02 3.17 8.77
C PHE A 93 -0.91 2.93 7.71
N PRO A 94 0.37 2.87 8.11
CA PRO A 94 1.46 2.74 7.16
C PRO A 94 1.53 1.33 6.60
N ILE A 95 1.58 1.23 5.27
CA ILE A 95 1.79 0.00 4.50
C ILE A 95 3.17 0.09 3.86
N ASN A 96 3.97 -0.97 3.99
CA ASN A 96 5.34 -0.96 3.47
C ASN A 96 5.37 -1.02 1.94
N LYS A 97 4.71 -2.03 1.36
CA LYS A 97 4.62 -2.25 -0.08
C LYS A 97 3.27 -2.88 -0.44
N MET A 98 2.80 -2.60 -1.64
CA MET A 98 1.61 -3.21 -2.24
C MET A 98 1.87 -3.43 -3.74
N ILE A 99 2.71 -4.42 -4.02
CA ILE A 99 3.22 -4.75 -5.35
C ILE A 99 2.65 -6.13 -5.77
N PRO A 100 2.15 -6.29 -7.00
CA PRO A 100 1.66 -7.58 -7.49
C PRO A 100 2.70 -8.70 -7.39
N ILE A 101 2.25 -9.93 -7.10
CA ILE A 101 3.12 -11.09 -6.89
C ILE A 101 3.95 -11.47 -8.14
N ASP A 102 3.49 -11.09 -9.32
CA ASP A 102 4.18 -11.26 -10.60
C ASP A 102 5.58 -10.59 -10.59
N PHE A 103 5.74 -9.47 -9.88
CA PHE A 103 7.03 -8.80 -9.71
C PHE A 103 8.01 -9.56 -8.81
N TYR A 104 7.52 -10.53 -8.04
CA TYR A 104 8.31 -11.45 -7.23
C TYR A 104 8.51 -12.81 -7.92
N ASN A 105 8.18 -12.94 -9.21
CA ASN A 105 8.20 -14.18 -9.98
C ASN A 105 7.39 -15.29 -9.29
N CYS A 106 6.22 -14.96 -8.73
CA CYS A 106 5.37 -15.93 -8.06
C CYS A 106 6.04 -16.64 -6.86
N ASN A 107 6.96 -15.96 -6.19
CA ASN A 107 7.62 -16.51 -5.02
C ASN A 107 7.08 -15.84 -3.75
N ASP A 108 6.20 -16.56 -3.05
CA ASP A 108 5.57 -16.07 -1.83
C ASP A 108 6.60 -15.74 -0.73
N ASP A 109 7.65 -16.55 -0.59
CA ASP A 109 8.70 -16.32 0.42
C ASP A 109 9.37 -14.95 0.21
N LYS A 110 9.73 -14.61 -1.04
CA LYS A 110 10.33 -13.31 -1.38
C LYS A 110 9.37 -12.16 -1.11
N SER A 111 8.08 -12.35 -1.34
CA SER A 111 7.07 -11.31 -1.08
C SER A 111 6.89 -11.05 0.41
N MET A 112 6.83 -12.13 1.21
CA MET A 112 6.73 -12.04 2.66
C MET A 112 7.99 -11.45 3.31
N GLU A 113 9.17 -11.86 2.84
CA GLU A 113 10.46 -11.30 3.30
C GLU A 113 10.55 -9.78 3.03
N ASP A 114 9.88 -9.30 1.98
CA ASP A 114 9.84 -7.88 1.62
C ASP A 114 8.67 -7.10 2.26
N ASN A 115 7.95 -7.73 3.21
CA ASN A 115 6.80 -7.16 3.91
C ASN A 115 5.77 -6.54 2.95
N ASN A 116 5.47 -7.26 1.87
CA ASN A 116 4.55 -6.84 0.83
C ASN A 116 3.11 -7.23 1.18
N THR A 117 2.18 -6.31 0.98
CA THR A 117 0.74 -6.58 1.05
C THR A 117 0.29 -7.23 -0.25
N SER A 118 -0.32 -8.41 -0.15
CA SER A 118 -0.83 -9.17 -1.29
C SER A 118 -2.29 -9.62 -1.07
N CYS A 119 -2.97 -10.01 -2.14
CA CYS A 119 -4.33 -10.55 -2.14
C CYS A 119 -4.39 -11.78 -3.06
N PHE A 120 -5.21 -12.77 -2.70
CA PHE A 120 -5.39 -14.04 -3.41
C PHE A 120 -6.87 -14.43 -3.43
#